data_AF-A0A2V6IS18-F1
#
_entry.id   AF-A0A2V6IS18-F1
#
_cell.length_a   1.000
_cell.length_b   1.000
_cell.length_c   1.000
_cell.angle_alpha   90.00
_cell.angle_beta   90.00
_cell.angle_gamma   90.00
#
_symmetry.space_group_name_H-M   'P 1'
#
loop_
_entity.id
_entity.type
_entity.pdbx_description
1 polymer ?
#
loop_
_entity_poly.entity_id
_entity_poly.type
_entity_poly.pdbx_seq_one_letter_code
_entity_poly.pdbx_strand_id
1 'polypeptide(L)'
;MDAELEKLVEAGKLSSKAAGQLEKLKPGTFCLHKSWGFGRVREWNLLFNQVVIDFTNKKSHPMQTEYAAENLTPLAPEHFLARKATDLASIKNLARENPTALVRNILESLDGKATAQQISEWLFGDVFTEAEWKRWWESTKKALKASGAFSLPAKKTDPIQIRGEGVSHADELIAAFNKARQPKQQITALEQIIKFHEQFKEPEKQLQPIIVTVENTAARNQKIHPELAFELIMGRDDLLARVPRVHTTHIGLTLSKLILEEEHRLISILPKLPAAKEKRILQALPSALGPNWTERALGLMQGSHGRMVAQIPRILNEAGQHAELRTTLERSVREHSATSEMLAWLCNERESWSELVTPDLLGAIFSALEREQHNAPGRASKLHRTLVEDRQLLGDILRNGDVGLARDVMRRLQLSPLFDELTKRSLLARIVKVHPELESMITGSQAEEKAAPLIVSWSSLEKRKAEYEELVKTKIPENSREIALARSYGDLSENFEFKAAKQMQSVLLRRKAELEQMLHNARGTSFENPDTSRVSIGTIVTLRNAETNMEEAYTILGAWDGDPDRRIISYQTAIGQALLGHEIGETVSLNTEHGTAQFTIASIQPATPDRTPAPSPPSESAVEAVIAK
;
A
#
# COMPACT_ATOMS: atom_id res chain seq x y z
N MET A 1 -20.39 -68.36 -14.22
CA MET A 1 -20.45 -67.72 -15.54
C MET A 1 -21.78 -68.10 -16.17
N ASP A 2 -22.45 -67.14 -16.78
CA ASP A 2 -23.74 -67.36 -17.44
C ASP A 2 -23.55 -68.24 -18.69
N ALA A 3 -24.45 -69.21 -18.90
CA ALA A 3 -24.34 -70.19 -19.98
C ALA A 3 -24.36 -69.56 -21.39
N GLU A 4 -24.94 -68.36 -21.55
CA GLU A 4 -24.94 -67.64 -22.83
C GLU A 4 -23.62 -66.88 -23.06
N LEU A 5 -22.96 -66.42 -21.99
CA LEU A 5 -21.63 -65.81 -22.08
C LEU A 5 -20.55 -66.87 -22.35
N GLU A 6 -20.67 -68.06 -21.78
CA GLU A 6 -19.76 -69.20 -22.07
C GLU A 6 -19.77 -69.55 -23.56
N LYS A 7 -20.94 -69.58 -24.20
CA LYS A 7 -21.08 -69.81 -25.65
C LYS A 7 -20.37 -68.74 -26.49
N LEU A 8 -20.37 -67.47 -26.04
CA LEU A 8 -19.67 -66.38 -26.74
C LEU A 8 -18.14 -66.50 -26.59
N VAL A 9 -17.67 -67.01 -25.44
CA VAL A 9 -16.25 -67.31 -25.20
C VAL A 9 -15.79 -68.48 -26.07
N GLU A 10 -16.56 -69.57 -26.09
CA GLU A 10 -16.28 -70.74 -26.95
C GLU A 10 -16.29 -70.38 -28.44
N ALA A 11 -17.17 -69.46 -28.86
CA ALA A 11 -17.22 -68.94 -30.22
C ALA A 11 -16.12 -67.92 -30.56
N GLY A 12 -15.21 -67.60 -29.62
CA GLY A 12 -14.11 -66.66 -29.81
C GLY A 12 -14.53 -65.19 -29.95
N LYS A 13 -15.79 -64.85 -29.63
CA LYS A 13 -16.36 -63.49 -29.75
C LYS A 13 -16.18 -62.65 -28.48
N LEU A 14 -15.76 -63.29 -27.39
CA LEU A 14 -15.59 -62.67 -26.07
C LEU A 14 -14.43 -63.34 -25.33
N SER A 15 -13.57 -62.57 -24.66
CA SER A 15 -12.53 -63.15 -23.81
C SER A 15 -13.10 -63.66 -22.48
N SER A 16 -12.50 -64.70 -21.88
CA SER A 16 -12.92 -65.21 -20.57
C SER A 16 -12.87 -64.12 -19.47
N LYS A 17 -11.90 -63.21 -19.57
CA LYS A 17 -11.79 -62.04 -18.69
C LYS A 17 -12.95 -61.05 -18.91
N ALA A 18 -13.30 -60.76 -20.15
CA ALA A 18 -14.42 -59.88 -20.49
C ALA A 18 -15.77 -60.49 -20.07
N ALA A 19 -15.95 -61.81 -20.24
CA ALA A 19 -17.12 -62.53 -19.74
C ALA A 19 -17.30 -62.38 -18.23
N GLY A 20 -16.21 -62.49 -17.46
CA GLY A 20 -16.25 -62.25 -16.01
C GLY A 20 -16.60 -60.81 -15.61
N GLN A 21 -16.25 -59.81 -16.44
CA GLN A 21 -16.69 -58.42 -16.21
C GLN A 21 -18.15 -58.21 -16.60
N LEU A 22 -18.58 -58.78 -17.73
CA LEU A 22 -19.98 -58.72 -18.15
C LEU A 22 -20.92 -59.39 -17.15
N GLU A 23 -20.49 -60.44 -16.47
CA GLU A 23 -21.30 -61.08 -15.41
C GLU A 23 -21.69 -60.11 -14.28
N LYS A 24 -20.92 -59.03 -14.07
CA LYS A 24 -21.24 -57.94 -13.11
C LYS A 24 -22.14 -56.86 -13.72
N LEU A 25 -22.29 -56.84 -15.04
CA LEU A 25 -23.08 -55.90 -15.84
C LEU A 25 -24.39 -56.53 -16.32
N LYS A 26 -25.08 -57.29 -15.48
CA LYS A 26 -26.37 -57.91 -15.81
C LYS A 26 -27.47 -56.87 -16.06
N PRO A 27 -28.52 -57.21 -16.83
CA PRO A 27 -29.69 -56.36 -16.96
C PRO A 27 -30.21 -55.90 -15.59
N GLY A 28 -30.42 -54.59 -15.44
CA GLY A 28 -30.82 -53.96 -14.19
C GLY A 28 -29.67 -53.43 -13.32
N THR A 29 -28.41 -53.83 -13.55
CA THR A 29 -27.26 -53.28 -12.81
C THR A 29 -26.80 -51.93 -13.38
N PHE A 30 -25.87 -51.28 -12.68
CA PHE A 30 -25.39 -49.93 -13.01
C PHE A 30 -23.90 -49.94 -13.33
N CYS A 31 -23.48 -48.97 -14.14
CA CYS A 31 -22.10 -48.82 -14.57
C CYS A 31 -21.68 -47.36 -14.77
N LEU A 32 -20.37 -47.12 -14.81
CA LEU A 32 -19.78 -45.87 -15.27
C LEU A 32 -18.99 -46.07 -16.56
N HIS A 33 -19.22 -45.21 -17.53
CA HIS A 33 -18.38 -45.06 -18.71
C HIS A 33 -17.58 -43.76 -18.61
N LYS A 34 -16.30 -43.77 -18.99
CA LYS A 34 -15.42 -42.60 -18.90
C LYS A 34 -15.96 -41.36 -19.65
N SER A 35 -16.57 -41.57 -20.81
CA SER A 35 -17.08 -40.46 -21.67
C SER A 35 -18.58 -40.25 -21.60
N TRP A 36 -19.35 -41.26 -21.20
CA TRP A 36 -20.83 -41.21 -21.22
C TRP A 36 -21.43 -41.15 -19.82
N GLY A 37 -20.59 -41.29 -18.78
CA GLY A 37 -20.98 -41.17 -17.39
C GLY A 37 -21.78 -42.38 -16.91
N PHE A 38 -22.70 -42.10 -15.99
CA PHE A 38 -23.56 -43.10 -15.35
C PHE A 38 -24.52 -43.75 -16.34
N GLY A 39 -24.64 -45.08 -16.27
CA GLY A 39 -25.54 -45.86 -17.08
C GLY A 39 -26.21 -46.99 -16.30
N ARG A 40 -27.40 -47.38 -16.76
CA ARG A 40 -28.10 -48.58 -16.33
C ARG A 40 -28.09 -49.59 -17.46
N VAL A 41 -27.68 -50.83 -17.18
CA VAL A 41 -27.76 -51.91 -18.16
C VAL A 41 -29.23 -52.24 -18.37
N ARG A 42 -29.73 -52.01 -19.57
CA ARG A 42 -31.13 -52.26 -19.93
C ARG A 42 -31.35 -53.73 -20.20
N GLU A 43 -30.53 -54.29 -21.08
CA GLU A 43 -30.62 -55.68 -21.50
C GLU A 43 -29.30 -56.17 -22.09
N TRP A 44 -29.14 -57.48 -22.11
CA TRP A 44 -28.15 -58.14 -22.94
C TRP A 44 -28.79 -58.57 -24.24
N ASN A 45 -28.17 -58.21 -25.35
CA ASN A 45 -28.54 -58.67 -26.66
C ASN A 45 -27.41 -59.53 -27.24
N LEU A 46 -27.20 -60.69 -26.60
CA LEU A 46 -26.06 -61.57 -26.87
C LEU A 46 -26.12 -62.20 -28.27
N LEU A 47 -27.31 -62.32 -28.87
CA LEU A 47 -27.49 -62.72 -30.27
C LEU A 47 -26.76 -61.78 -31.24
N PHE A 48 -26.79 -60.47 -30.97
CA PHE A 48 -26.07 -59.45 -31.75
C PHE A 48 -24.71 -59.08 -31.13
N ASN A 49 -24.24 -59.83 -30.15
CA ASN A 49 -23.01 -59.57 -29.41
C ASN A 49 -22.97 -58.16 -28.77
N GLN A 50 -24.10 -57.71 -28.23
CA GLN A 50 -24.26 -56.36 -27.68
C GLN A 50 -24.82 -56.33 -26.26
N VAL A 51 -24.47 -55.29 -25.53
CA VAL A 51 -25.10 -54.86 -24.28
C VAL A 51 -25.76 -53.51 -24.53
N VAL A 52 -27.01 -53.36 -24.16
CA VAL A 52 -27.77 -52.12 -24.33
C VAL A 52 -27.82 -51.37 -23.01
N ILE A 53 -27.38 -50.11 -23.02
CA ILE A 53 -27.23 -49.30 -21.82
C ILE A 53 -28.00 -47.99 -21.96
N ASP A 54 -28.72 -47.63 -20.90
CA ASP A 54 -29.35 -46.33 -20.75
C ASP A 54 -28.41 -45.40 -19.97
N PHE A 55 -27.60 -44.62 -20.68
CA PHE A 55 -26.83 -43.52 -20.08
C PHE A 55 -27.75 -42.33 -19.76
N THR A 56 -27.27 -41.39 -18.95
CA THR A 56 -28.01 -40.16 -18.62
C THR A 56 -28.39 -39.38 -19.89
N ASN A 57 -27.45 -39.22 -20.82
CA ASN A 57 -27.64 -38.41 -22.04
C ASN A 57 -27.89 -39.23 -23.31
N LYS A 58 -27.88 -40.57 -23.22
CA LYS A 58 -28.02 -41.45 -24.38
C LYS A 58 -28.75 -42.73 -23.98
N LYS A 59 -30.04 -42.79 -24.29
CA LYS A 59 -30.88 -43.95 -24.01
C LYS A 59 -30.68 -45.02 -25.07
N SER A 60 -30.85 -46.28 -24.66
CA SER A 60 -30.83 -47.47 -25.50
C SER A 60 -29.59 -47.56 -26.37
N HIS A 61 -28.42 -47.26 -25.80
CA HIS A 61 -27.17 -47.27 -26.53
C HIS A 61 -26.62 -48.71 -26.63
N PRO A 62 -26.51 -49.29 -27.83
CA PRO A 62 -25.83 -50.58 -28.00
C PRO A 62 -24.32 -50.41 -27.93
N MET A 63 -23.66 -51.29 -27.17
CA MET A 63 -22.21 -51.44 -27.11
C MET A 63 -21.83 -52.90 -27.38
N GLN A 64 -20.74 -53.14 -28.12
CA GLN A 64 -20.22 -54.49 -28.28
C GLN A 64 -19.81 -55.07 -26.91
N THR A 65 -20.05 -56.35 -26.69
CA THR A 65 -19.82 -57.06 -25.42
C THR A 65 -18.37 -56.90 -24.90
N GLU A 66 -17.35 -57.15 -25.72
CA GLU A 66 -15.94 -56.96 -25.33
C GLU A 66 -15.66 -55.49 -24.98
N TYR A 67 -16.10 -54.56 -25.82
CA TYR A 67 -15.89 -53.12 -25.60
C TYR A 67 -16.57 -52.64 -24.30
N ALA A 68 -17.78 -53.12 -24.03
CA ALA A 68 -18.50 -52.86 -22.79
C ALA A 68 -17.74 -53.42 -21.59
N ALA A 69 -17.23 -54.64 -21.67
CA ALA A 69 -16.45 -55.27 -20.60
C ALA A 69 -15.15 -54.51 -20.28
N GLU A 70 -14.52 -53.92 -21.28
CA GLU A 70 -13.26 -53.18 -21.13
C GLU A 70 -13.44 -51.73 -20.66
N ASN A 71 -14.57 -51.09 -21.01
CA ASN A 71 -14.73 -49.63 -20.84
C ASN A 71 -15.80 -49.24 -19.81
N LEU A 72 -16.52 -50.21 -19.24
CA LEU A 72 -17.51 -49.96 -18.20
C LEU A 72 -16.99 -50.45 -16.85
N THR A 73 -17.09 -49.56 -15.87
CA THR A 73 -16.87 -49.92 -14.47
C THR A 73 -18.21 -50.31 -13.85
N PRO A 74 -18.42 -51.57 -13.44
CA PRO A 74 -19.64 -51.97 -12.74
C PRO A 74 -19.75 -51.25 -11.39
N LEU A 75 -20.96 -50.83 -11.02
CA LEU A 75 -21.23 -50.19 -9.74
C LEU A 75 -21.93 -51.16 -8.79
N ALA A 76 -21.43 -51.25 -7.56
CA ALA A 76 -22.10 -51.99 -6.49
C ALA A 76 -23.43 -51.31 -6.11
N PRO A 77 -24.43 -52.06 -5.60
CA PRO A 77 -25.70 -51.49 -5.14
C PRO A 77 -25.56 -50.37 -4.10
N GLU A 78 -24.51 -50.42 -3.28
CA GLU A 78 -24.20 -49.47 -2.20
C GLU A 78 -23.59 -48.17 -2.73
N HIS A 79 -23.07 -48.18 -3.96
CA HIS A 79 -22.48 -47.01 -4.60
C HIS A 79 -23.52 -45.89 -4.73
N PHE A 80 -23.13 -44.66 -4.39
CA PHE A 80 -24.05 -43.53 -4.28
C PHE A 80 -24.91 -43.34 -5.54
N LEU A 81 -24.30 -43.34 -6.73
CA LEU A 81 -25.04 -43.16 -7.98
C LEU A 81 -26.06 -44.29 -8.27
N ALA A 82 -25.75 -45.53 -7.90
CA ALA A 82 -26.67 -46.66 -8.03
C ALA A 82 -27.87 -46.50 -7.08
N ARG A 83 -27.60 -46.11 -5.82
CA ARG A 83 -28.65 -45.80 -4.83
C ARG A 83 -29.53 -44.64 -5.27
N LYS A 84 -28.92 -43.55 -5.75
CA LYS A 84 -29.65 -42.37 -6.26
C LYS A 84 -30.60 -42.73 -7.40
N ALA A 85 -30.16 -43.59 -8.32
CA ALA A 85 -30.99 -44.04 -9.43
C ALA A 85 -32.10 -45.02 -9.04
N THR A 86 -31.91 -45.78 -7.96
CA THR A 86 -32.86 -46.79 -7.49
C THR A 86 -33.91 -46.20 -6.54
N ASP A 87 -33.48 -45.35 -5.61
CA ASP A 87 -34.33 -44.76 -4.58
C ASP A 87 -33.89 -43.32 -4.25
N LEU A 88 -34.32 -42.38 -5.10
CA LEU A 88 -34.05 -40.96 -4.90
C LEU A 88 -34.72 -40.41 -3.63
N ALA A 89 -35.86 -40.97 -3.22
CA ALA A 89 -36.60 -40.51 -2.04
C ALA A 89 -35.80 -40.76 -0.76
N SER A 90 -35.19 -41.94 -0.62
CA SER A 90 -34.29 -42.27 0.49
C SER A 90 -33.05 -41.37 0.51
N ILE A 91 -32.46 -41.05 -0.65
CA ILE A 91 -31.34 -40.09 -0.72
C ILE A 91 -31.75 -38.69 -0.26
N LYS A 92 -32.93 -38.20 -0.67
CA LYS A 92 -33.47 -36.91 -0.22
C LYS A 92 -33.74 -36.89 1.29
N ASN A 93 -34.24 -37.98 1.86
CA ASN A 93 -34.44 -38.11 3.31
C ASN A 93 -33.11 -38.16 4.05
N LEU A 94 -32.15 -38.94 3.57
CA LEU A 94 -30.79 -39.01 4.14
C LEU A 94 -30.11 -37.65 4.14
N ALA A 95 -30.29 -36.85 3.08
CA ALA A 95 -29.77 -35.49 3.00
C ALA A 95 -30.35 -34.58 4.10
N ARG A 96 -31.61 -34.78 4.50
CA ARG A 96 -32.27 -33.97 5.54
C ARG A 96 -31.93 -34.43 6.95
N GLU A 97 -31.96 -35.74 7.19
CA GLU A 97 -31.86 -36.32 8.53
C GLU A 97 -30.42 -36.60 8.95
N ASN A 98 -29.57 -37.06 8.04
CA ASN A 98 -28.19 -37.43 8.33
C ASN A 98 -27.23 -37.01 7.20
N PRO A 99 -26.95 -35.71 7.07
CA PRO A 99 -26.14 -35.18 5.98
C PRO A 99 -24.68 -35.68 6.02
N THR A 100 -24.15 -36.02 7.20
CA THR A 100 -22.78 -36.57 7.32
C THR A 100 -22.70 -38.00 6.78
N ALA A 101 -23.72 -38.82 6.98
CA ALA A 101 -23.82 -40.15 6.39
C ALA A 101 -23.97 -40.10 4.86
N LEU A 102 -24.72 -39.12 4.33
CA LEU A 102 -24.81 -38.90 2.89
C LEU A 102 -23.43 -38.58 2.29
N VAL A 103 -22.70 -37.64 2.90
CA VAL A 103 -21.35 -37.27 2.44
C VAL A 103 -20.40 -38.46 2.55
N ARG A 104 -20.46 -39.25 3.63
CA ARG A 104 -19.68 -40.49 3.76
C ARG A 104 -19.94 -41.45 2.59
N ASN A 105 -21.20 -41.72 2.25
CA ASN A 105 -21.53 -42.63 1.17
C ASN A 105 -21.00 -42.15 -0.20
N ILE A 106 -21.03 -40.83 -0.44
CA ILE A 106 -20.43 -40.23 -1.65
C ILE A 106 -18.90 -40.41 -1.63
N LEU A 107 -18.25 -40.13 -0.50
CA LEU A 107 -16.81 -40.28 -0.36
C LEU A 107 -16.36 -41.74 -0.51
N GLU A 108 -17.05 -42.71 0.09
CA GLU A 108 -16.79 -44.14 -0.08
C GLU A 108 -16.93 -44.59 -1.54
N SER A 109 -17.86 -43.97 -2.27
CA SER A 109 -18.04 -44.19 -3.72
C SER A 109 -16.96 -43.50 -4.58
N LEU A 110 -16.13 -42.65 -3.98
CA LEU A 110 -15.03 -41.90 -4.60
C LEU A 110 -13.70 -42.19 -3.89
N ASP A 111 -13.45 -43.46 -3.55
CA ASP A 111 -12.19 -43.92 -2.94
C ASP A 111 -11.82 -43.20 -1.63
N GLY A 112 -12.83 -42.84 -0.83
CA GLY A 112 -12.70 -42.21 0.47
C GLY A 112 -12.40 -40.71 0.44
N LYS A 113 -12.34 -40.06 -0.74
CA LYS A 113 -12.01 -38.63 -0.86
C LYS A 113 -12.72 -37.92 -2.02
N ALA A 114 -13.20 -36.70 -1.80
CA ALA A 114 -13.79 -35.88 -2.85
C ALA A 114 -13.75 -34.39 -2.51
N THR A 115 -13.66 -33.55 -3.53
CA THR A 115 -13.82 -32.09 -3.38
C THR A 115 -15.29 -31.72 -3.19
N ALA A 116 -15.54 -30.54 -2.64
CA ALA A 116 -16.90 -30.00 -2.51
C ALA A 116 -17.62 -29.90 -3.87
N GLN A 117 -16.86 -29.62 -4.95
CA GLN A 117 -17.38 -29.56 -6.31
C GLN A 117 -17.86 -30.94 -6.78
N GLN A 118 -17.03 -31.98 -6.66
CA GLN A 118 -17.40 -33.34 -7.05
C GLN A 118 -18.64 -33.85 -6.30
N ILE A 119 -18.75 -33.54 -5.00
CA ILE A 119 -19.93 -33.89 -4.20
C ILE A 119 -21.18 -33.16 -4.74
N SER A 120 -21.05 -31.87 -5.06
CA SER A 120 -22.16 -31.07 -5.59
C SER A 120 -22.64 -31.54 -6.96
N GLU A 121 -21.73 -31.95 -7.85
CA GLU A 121 -22.05 -32.48 -9.18
C GLU A 121 -22.97 -33.70 -9.13
N TRP A 122 -22.85 -34.52 -8.08
CA TRP A 122 -23.67 -35.72 -7.92
C TRP A 122 -25.04 -35.45 -7.27
N LEU A 123 -25.21 -34.28 -6.64
CA LEU A 123 -26.42 -33.89 -5.91
C LEU A 123 -27.26 -32.83 -6.63
N PHE A 124 -26.65 -32.03 -7.52
CA PHE A 124 -27.35 -31.00 -8.28
C PHE A 124 -28.37 -31.56 -9.26
N GLY A 125 -29.47 -30.83 -9.42
CA GLY A 125 -30.59 -31.21 -10.29
C GLY A 125 -31.55 -32.17 -9.61
N ASP A 126 -31.05 -33.31 -9.12
CA ASP A 126 -31.90 -34.37 -8.56
C ASP A 126 -32.26 -34.14 -7.08
N VAL A 127 -31.28 -33.71 -6.26
CA VAL A 127 -31.41 -33.61 -4.80
C VAL A 127 -31.53 -32.15 -4.35
N PHE A 128 -30.70 -31.26 -4.93
CA PHE A 128 -30.67 -29.85 -4.58
C PHE A 128 -30.66 -28.94 -5.81
N THR A 129 -31.33 -27.80 -5.70
CA THR A 129 -31.02 -26.61 -6.50
C THR A 129 -29.74 -25.94 -6.00
N GLU A 130 -29.14 -25.07 -6.81
CA GLU A 130 -27.90 -24.37 -6.44
C GLU A 130 -28.07 -23.51 -5.16
N ALA A 131 -29.26 -22.93 -4.97
CA ALA A 131 -29.58 -22.12 -3.78
C ALA A 131 -29.73 -22.97 -2.51
N GLU A 132 -30.42 -24.11 -2.60
CA GLU A 132 -30.59 -25.04 -1.47
C GLU A 132 -29.27 -25.65 -1.02
N TRP A 133 -28.41 -26.00 -1.99
CA TRP A 133 -27.09 -26.53 -1.71
C TRP A 133 -26.24 -25.60 -0.86
N LYS A 134 -26.19 -24.30 -1.19
CA LYS A 134 -25.37 -23.34 -0.43
C LYS A 134 -25.73 -23.35 1.06
N ARG A 135 -27.02 -23.39 1.37
CA ARG A 135 -27.52 -23.46 2.76
C ARG A 135 -27.23 -24.81 3.41
N TRP A 136 -27.52 -25.89 2.69
CA TRP A 136 -27.31 -27.26 3.17
C TRP A 136 -25.83 -27.57 3.45
N TRP A 137 -24.94 -27.16 2.55
CA TRP A 137 -23.51 -27.43 2.61
C TRP A 137 -22.83 -26.72 3.79
N GLU A 138 -23.22 -25.48 4.08
CA GLU A 138 -22.69 -24.75 5.25
C GLU A 138 -23.09 -25.41 6.58
N SER A 139 -24.32 -25.91 6.70
CA SER A 139 -24.74 -26.69 7.88
C SER A 139 -23.99 -28.02 7.95
N THR A 140 -23.90 -28.73 6.82
CA THR A 140 -23.27 -30.05 6.73
C THR A 140 -21.78 -30.00 7.07
N LYS A 141 -21.04 -28.99 6.62
CA LYS A 141 -19.63 -28.80 7.00
C LYS A 141 -19.43 -28.70 8.51
N LYS A 142 -20.34 -28.02 9.22
CA LYS A 142 -20.27 -27.91 10.69
C LYS A 142 -20.46 -29.28 11.33
N ALA A 143 -21.43 -30.05 10.84
CA ALA A 143 -21.68 -31.41 11.31
C ALA A 143 -20.51 -32.38 11.00
N LEU A 144 -19.93 -32.31 9.79
CA LEU A 144 -18.74 -33.08 9.40
C LEU A 144 -17.57 -32.77 10.34
N LYS A 145 -17.33 -31.48 10.61
CA LYS A 145 -16.29 -31.03 11.53
C LYS A 145 -16.51 -31.56 12.95
N ALA A 146 -17.75 -31.51 13.44
CA ALA A 146 -18.11 -31.98 14.77
C ALA A 146 -17.99 -33.50 14.92
N SER A 147 -18.23 -34.26 13.85
CA SER A 147 -18.17 -35.73 13.90
C SER A 147 -16.77 -36.30 14.15
N GLY A 148 -15.71 -35.52 13.86
CA GLY A 148 -14.33 -35.97 13.97
C GLY A 148 -13.93 -37.10 13.01
N ALA A 149 -14.84 -37.60 12.17
CA ALA A 149 -14.59 -38.73 11.28
C ALA A 149 -14.10 -38.33 9.87
N PHE A 150 -13.96 -37.02 9.61
CA PHE A 150 -13.54 -36.49 8.32
C PHE A 150 -12.41 -35.47 8.51
N SER A 151 -11.47 -35.49 7.57
CA SER A 151 -10.46 -34.44 7.42
C SER A 151 -11.01 -33.39 6.45
N LEU A 152 -11.20 -32.17 6.95
CA LEU A 152 -11.72 -31.03 6.19
C LEU A 152 -10.55 -30.11 5.79
N PRO A 153 -10.39 -29.80 4.49
CA PRO A 153 -9.31 -28.96 4.03
C PRO A 153 -9.55 -27.48 4.32
N ALA A 154 -8.46 -26.71 4.42
CA ALA A 154 -8.51 -25.26 4.54
C ALA A 154 -8.93 -24.56 3.23
N LYS A 155 -8.54 -25.12 2.07
CA LYS A 155 -8.92 -24.63 0.75
C LYS A 155 -10.09 -25.43 0.19
N LYS A 156 -11.04 -24.77 -0.48
CA LYS A 156 -12.21 -25.41 -1.09
C LYS A 156 -11.87 -26.36 -2.26
N THR A 157 -10.68 -26.18 -2.85
CA THR A 157 -10.17 -26.99 -3.98
C THR A 157 -9.59 -28.32 -3.54
N ASP A 158 -9.22 -28.44 -2.26
CA ASP A 158 -8.61 -29.66 -1.75
C ASP A 158 -9.71 -30.65 -1.35
N PRO A 159 -9.44 -31.97 -1.36
CA PRO A 159 -10.46 -32.98 -1.08
C PRO A 159 -10.76 -33.10 0.41
N ILE A 160 -12.03 -33.32 0.72
CA ILE A 160 -12.49 -33.86 2.00
C ILE A 160 -12.17 -35.35 2.00
N GLN A 161 -11.68 -35.88 3.12
CA GLN A 161 -11.30 -37.29 3.24
C GLN A 161 -11.97 -37.92 4.45
N ILE A 162 -12.36 -39.18 4.34
CA ILE A 162 -12.74 -39.98 5.50
C ILE A 162 -11.47 -40.26 6.30
N ARG A 163 -11.48 -40.00 7.61
CA ARG A 163 -10.36 -40.42 8.47
C ARG A 163 -10.38 -41.93 8.58
N GLY A 164 -9.23 -42.56 8.34
CA GLY A 164 -9.06 -43.99 8.60
C GLY A 164 -9.33 -44.30 10.06
N GLU A 165 -9.77 -45.53 10.35
CA GLU A 165 -9.94 -46.00 11.72
C GLU A 165 -8.65 -45.79 12.53
N GLY A 166 -8.74 -45.08 13.66
CA GLY A 166 -7.63 -44.88 14.59
C GLY A 166 -6.84 -43.56 14.46
N VAL A 167 -7.05 -42.72 13.43
CA VAL A 167 -6.38 -41.41 13.34
C VAL A 167 -7.31 -40.31 13.83
N SER A 168 -7.03 -39.76 15.02
CA SER A 168 -7.81 -38.63 15.57
C SER A 168 -7.38 -37.29 14.95
N HIS A 169 -8.21 -36.25 15.07
CA HIS A 169 -7.78 -34.90 14.67
C HIS A 169 -6.54 -34.44 15.43
N ALA A 170 -6.45 -34.79 16.71
CA ALA A 170 -5.31 -34.47 17.54
C ALA A 170 -4.02 -35.06 16.94
N ASP A 171 -4.07 -36.31 16.46
CA ASP A 171 -2.91 -36.96 15.83
C ASP A 171 -2.52 -36.29 14.51
N GLU A 172 -3.50 -35.85 13.70
CA GLU A 172 -3.22 -35.06 12.49
C GLU A 172 -2.54 -33.72 12.81
N LEU A 173 -2.99 -33.03 13.85
CA LEU A 173 -2.40 -31.75 14.28
C LEU A 173 -0.97 -31.94 14.80
N ILE A 174 -0.72 -33.02 15.56
CA ILE A 174 0.63 -33.40 16.00
C ILE A 174 1.52 -33.73 14.80
N ALA A 175 1.02 -34.54 13.87
CA ALA A 175 1.77 -34.90 12.66
C ALA A 175 2.11 -33.66 11.80
N ALA A 176 1.17 -32.73 11.67
CA ALA A 176 1.38 -31.46 10.97
C ALA A 176 2.47 -30.61 11.65
N PHE A 177 2.44 -30.50 12.97
CA PHE A 177 3.48 -29.81 13.74
C PHE A 177 4.85 -30.48 13.58
N ASN A 178 4.92 -31.80 13.71
CA ASN A 178 6.18 -32.55 13.59
C ASN A 178 6.78 -32.48 12.16
N LYS A 179 5.94 -32.33 11.13
CA LYS A 179 6.38 -32.14 9.75
C LYS A 179 6.88 -30.72 9.47
N ALA A 180 6.49 -29.73 10.28
CA ALA A 180 6.89 -28.34 10.12
C ALA A 180 8.37 -28.15 10.49
N ARG A 181 9.22 -27.97 9.46
CA ARG A 181 10.68 -27.79 9.63
C ARG A 181 11.08 -26.35 9.90
N GLN A 182 10.29 -25.38 9.45
CA GLN A 182 10.56 -23.96 9.62
C GLN A 182 9.79 -23.39 10.83
N PRO A 183 10.38 -22.47 11.61
CA PRO A 183 9.70 -21.92 12.79
C PRO A 183 8.36 -21.26 12.46
N LYS A 184 8.24 -20.56 11.33
CA LYS A 184 6.95 -19.98 10.88
C LYS A 184 5.87 -21.03 10.68
N GLN A 185 6.20 -22.18 10.10
CA GLN A 185 5.26 -23.29 9.93
C GLN A 185 4.89 -23.92 11.27
N GLN A 186 5.86 -24.02 12.20
CA GLN A 186 5.62 -24.49 13.56
C GLN A 186 4.67 -23.55 14.33
N ILE A 187 4.83 -22.23 14.18
CA ILE A 187 3.90 -21.23 14.76
C ILE A 187 2.48 -21.45 14.22
N THR A 188 2.31 -21.59 12.89
CA THR A 188 0.99 -21.84 12.30
C THR A 188 0.37 -23.16 12.77
N ALA A 189 1.17 -24.23 12.88
CA ALA A 189 0.69 -25.52 13.38
C ALA A 189 0.32 -25.43 14.87
N LEU A 190 1.11 -24.73 15.68
CA LEU A 190 0.84 -24.49 17.10
C LEU A 190 -0.47 -23.70 17.29
N GLU A 191 -0.74 -22.68 16.47
CA GLU A 191 -2.00 -21.94 16.49
C GLU A 191 -3.22 -22.84 16.20
N GLN A 192 -3.09 -23.83 15.31
CA GLN A 192 -4.14 -24.83 15.10
C GLN A 192 -4.31 -25.76 16.32
N ILE A 193 -3.21 -26.19 16.94
CA ILE A 193 -3.25 -26.99 18.17
C ILE A 193 -3.97 -26.22 19.29
N ILE A 194 -3.61 -24.96 19.54
CA ILE A 194 -4.26 -24.09 20.53
C ILE A 194 -5.76 -23.94 20.26
N LYS A 195 -6.13 -23.78 18.98
CA LYS A 195 -7.52 -23.64 18.55
C LYS A 195 -8.35 -24.90 18.82
N PHE A 196 -7.77 -26.08 18.67
CA PHE A 196 -8.46 -27.38 18.82
C PHE A 196 -7.98 -28.19 20.03
N HIS A 197 -7.44 -27.51 21.05
CA HIS A 197 -6.86 -28.15 22.25
C HIS A 197 -7.84 -29.09 22.98
N GLU A 198 -9.14 -28.84 22.94
CA GLU A 198 -10.18 -29.70 23.54
C GLU A 198 -10.25 -31.11 22.93
N GLN A 199 -9.68 -31.32 21.74
CA GLN A 199 -9.70 -32.62 21.05
C GLN A 199 -8.58 -33.58 21.50
N PHE A 200 -7.66 -33.11 22.35
CA PHE A 200 -6.54 -33.89 22.88
C PHE A 200 -6.98 -34.62 24.15
N LYS A 201 -7.08 -35.96 24.08
CA LYS A 201 -7.58 -36.79 25.19
C LYS A 201 -6.54 -37.01 26.28
N GLU A 202 -5.26 -37.07 25.91
CA GLU A 202 -4.12 -37.26 26.82
C GLU A 202 -3.11 -36.12 26.63
N PRO A 203 -3.48 -34.88 26.98
CA PRO A 203 -2.70 -33.68 26.64
C PRO A 203 -1.27 -33.73 27.19
N GLU A 204 -1.05 -34.26 28.39
CA GLU A 204 0.30 -34.44 28.97
C GLU A 204 1.21 -35.35 28.13
N LYS A 205 0.68 -36.37 27.44
CA LYS A 205 1.48 -37.24 26.56
C LYS A 205 1.60 -36.64 25.16
N GLN A 206 0.53 -36.03 24.68
CA GLN A 206 0.40 -35.58 23.29
C GLN A 206 1.04 -34.21 23.05
N LEU A 207 0.90 -33.27 23.99
CA LEU A 207 1.30 -31.86 23.83
C LEU A 207 2.60 -31.51 24.55
N GLN A 208 2.99 -32.26 25.58
CA GLN A 208 4.26 -32.00 26.28
C GLN A 208 5.50 -32.06 25.35
N PRO A 209 5.62 -33.01 24.40
CA PRO A 209 6.71 -33.00 23.42
C PRO A 209 6.69 -31.78 22.49
N ILE A 210 5.49 -31.27 22.18
CA ILE A 210 5.30 -30.05 21.37
C ILE A 210 5.84 -28.84 22.13
N ILE A 211 5.52 -28.70 23.42
CA ILE A 211 6.06 -27.63 24.28
C ILE A 211 7.59 -27.63 24.27
N VAL A 212 8.21 -28.80 24.49
CA VAL A 212 9.68 -28.94 24.47
C VAL A 212 10.27 -28.50 23.13
N THR A 213 9.63 -28.90 22.02
CA THR A 213 10.08 -28.52 20.68
C THR A 213 9.96 -27.01 20.45
N VAL A 214 8.85 -26.39 20.85
CA VAL A 214 8.62 -24.95 20.75
C VAL A 214 9.67 -24.17 21.56
N GLU A 215 9.94 -24.58 22.79
CA GLU A 215 10.94 -23.94 23.67
C GLU A 215 12.35 -24.02 23.08
N ASN A 216 12.74 -25.19 22.58
CA ASN A 216 14.03 -25.38 21.92
C ASN A 216 14.15 -24.57 20.63
N THR A 217 13.10 -24.51 19.81
CA THR A 217 13.10 -23.69 18.59
C THR A 217 13.19 -22.20 18.94
N ALA A 218 12.46 -21.73 19.95
CA ALA A 218 12.49 -20.34 20.39
C ALA A 218 13.90 -19.94 20.86
N ALA A 219 14.51 -20.74 21.74
CA ALA A 219 15.85 -20.48 22.26
C ALA A 219 16.91 -20.43 21.13
N ARG A 220 16.84 -21.33 20.14
CA ARG A 220 17.76 -21.34 18.99
C ARG A 220 17.60 -20.12 18.08
N ASN A 221 16.39 -19.59 17.97
CA ASN A 221 16.08 -18.49 17.05
C ASN A 221 16.18 -17.11 17.71
N GLN A 222 16.23 -17.01 19.04
CA GLN A 222 16.21 -15.72 19.73
C GLN A 222 17.25 -14.71 19.20
N LYS A 223 18.49 -15.15 18.95
CA LYS A 223 19.54 -14.23 18.45
C LYS A 223 19.42 -13.88 16.97
N ILE A 224 18.89 -14.79 16.14
CA ILE A 224 18.88 -14.69 14.67
C ILE A 224 17.56 -14.11 14.17
N HIS A 225 16.45 -14.65 14.67
CA HIS A 225 15.07 -14.29 14.36
C HIS A 225 14.27 -14.09 15.66
N PRO A 226 14.59 -13.05 16.45
CA PRO A 226 13.92 -12.76 17.72
C PRO A 226 12.40 -12.66 17.57
N GLU A 227 11.89 -12.13 16.46
CA GLU A 227 10.44 -12.07 16.20
C GLU A 227 9.78 -13.46 16.25
N LEU A 228 10.44 -14.50 15.72
CA LEU A 228 9.91 -15.86 15.75
C LEU A 228 9.98 -16.46 17.16
N ALA A 229 11.02 -16.12 17.94
CA ALA A 229 11.13 -16.54 19.34
C ALA A 229 9.97 -15.94 20.16
N PHE A 230 9.69 -14.64 20.01
CA PHE A 230 8.53 -14.01 20.66
C PHE A 230 7.22 -14.72 20.31
N GLU A 231 6.96 -14.99 19.03
CA GLU A 231 5.72 -15.65 18.61
C GLU A 231 5.58 -17.08 19.16
N LEU A 232 6.68 -17.85 19.19
CA LEU A 232 6.71 -19.20 19.74
C LEU A 232 6.46 -19.21 21.24
N ILE A 233 7.09 -18.29 21.99
CA ILE A 233 6.91 -18.17 23.44
C ILE A 233 5.49 -17.75 23.81
N MET A 234 4.92 -16.76 23.11
CA MET A 234 3.53 -16.38 23.31
C MET A 234 2.56 -17.52 22.97
N GLY A 235 2.80 -18.24 21.87
CA GLY A 235 1.99 -19.41 21.50
C GLY A 235 2.09 -20.55 22.52
N ARG A 236 3.28 -20.81 23.06
CA ARG A 236 3.46 -21.75 24.17
C ARG A 236 2.65 -21.32 25.38
N ASP A 237 2.76 -20.06 25.80
CA ASP A 237 2.06 -19.55 26.99
C ASP A 237 0.54 -19.63 26.83
N ASP A 238 0.03 -19.37 25.62
CA ASP A 238 -1.39 -19.53 25.29
C ASP A 238 -1.85 -20.99 25.36
N LEU A 239 -1.00 -21.93 24.95
CA LEU A 239 -1.29 -23.37 25.08
C LEU A 239 -1.30 -23.80 26.55
N LEU A 240 -0.30 -23.38 27.33
CA LEU A 240 -0.22 -23.69 28.77
C LEU A 240 -1.42 -23.12 29.54
N ALA A 241 -1.86 -21.90 29.21
CA ALA A 241 -3.03 -21.27 29.83
C ALA A 241 -4.34 -22.03 29.55
N ARG A 242 -4.47 -22.66 28.38
CA ARG A 242 -5.66 -23.44 28.00
C ARG A 242 -5.61 -24.89 28.46
N VAL A 243 -4.41 -25.43 28.67
CA VAL A 243 -4.19 -26.83 29.03
C VAL A 243 -3.31 -26.90 30.28
N PRO A 244 -3.87 -26.70 31.48
CA PRO A 244 -3.07 -26.64 32.73
C PRO A 244 -2.32 -27.93 33.08
N ARG A 245 -2.65 -29.05 32.41
CA ARG A 245 -1.98 -30.36 32.58
C ARG A 245 -0.63 -30.46 31.88
N VAL A 246 -0.30 -29.54 30.99
CA VAL A 246 1.05 -29.41 30.41
C VAL A 246 1.79 -28.28 31.08
N HIS A 247 3.12 -28.37 31.10
CA HIS A 247 3.98 -27.43 31.81
C HIS A 247 5.23 -27.08 31.00
N THR A 248 5.77 -25.89 31.23
CA THR A 248 7.06 -25.48 30.65
C THR A 248 8.18 -26.39 31.14
N THR A 249 9.13 -26.71 30.25
CA THR A 249 10.38 -27.37 30.65
C THR A 249 11.54 -26.39 30.83
N HIS A 250 11.34 -25.14 30.43
CA HIS A 250 12.32 -24.07 30.52
C HIS A 250 11.77 -22.87 31.29
N ILE A 251 11.73 -22.97 32.62
CA ILE A 251 11.15 -21.96 33.53
C ILE A 251 11.71 -20.55 33.28
N GLY A 252 13.00 -20.45 32.92
CA GLY A 252 13.63 -19.17 32.62
C GLY A 252 13.24 -18.54 31.28
N LEU A 253 12.58 -19.25 30.36
CA LEU A 253 12.28 -18.75 29.01
C LEU A 253 10.90 -18.09 29.00
N THR A 254 10.76 -16.95 29.66
CA THR A 254 9.49 -16.21 29.80
C THR A 254 9.44 -15.03 28.83
N LEU A 255 8.23 -14.57 28.50
CA LEU A 255 8.04 -13.35 27.70
C LEU A 255 8.79 -12.16 28.32
N SER A 256 8.70 -11.97 29.64
CA SER A 256 9.39 -10.89 30.34
C SER A 256 10.91 -10.98 30.22
N LYS A 257 11.48 -12.18 30.29
CA LYS A 257 12.93 -12.35 30.09
C LYS A 257 13.34 -12.07 28.65
N LEU A 258 12.57 -12.52 27.67
CA LEU A 258 12.81 -12.17 26.26
C LEU A 258 12.79 -10.65 26.05
N ILE A 259 11.81 -9.95 26.62
CA ILE A 259 11.74 -8.48 26.53
C ILE A 259 12.99 -7.83 27.12
N LEU A 260 13.43 -8.28 28.29
CA LEU A 260 14.61 -7.76 28.97
C LEU A 260 15.90 -8.01 28.18
N GLU A 261 16.10 -9.23 27.67
CA GLU A 261 17.29 -9.59 26.89
C GLU A 261 17.33 -8.90 25.52
N GLU A 262 16.16 -8.62 24.94
CA GLU A 262 15.99 -8.01 23.62
C GLU A 262 15.70 -6.51 23.65
N GLU A 263 15.79 -5.87 24.82
CA GLU A 263 15.35 -4.49 25.08
C GLU A 263 15.83 -3.51 24.00
N HIS A 264 17.13 -3.55 23.69
CA HIS A 264 17.79 -2.68 22.70
C HIS A 264 17.36 -2.96 21.24
N ARG A 265 16.79 -4.13 20.95
CA ARG A 265 16.36 -4.54 19.61
C ARG A 265 14.86 -4.43 19.41
N LEU A 266 14.07 -4.19 20.46
CA LEU A 266 12.60 -4.14 20.41
C LEU A 266 12.07 -3.24 19.28
N ILE A 267 12.69 -2.08 19.07
CA ILE A 267 12.33 -1.13 17.99
C ILE A 267 12.36 -1.77 16.59
N SER A 268 13.28 -2.72 16.35
CA SER A 268 13.43 -3.44 15.08
C SER A 268 12.63 -4.74 15.01
N ILE A 269 12.27 -5.30 16.17
CA ILE A 269 11.56 -6.58 16.30
C ILE A 269 10.06 -6.37 16.17
N LEU A 270 9.51 -5.43 16.95
CA LEU A 270 8.07 -5.20 17.06
C LEU A 270 7.37 -4.93 15.71
N PRO A 271 7.93 -4.14 14.76
CA PRO A 271 7.31 -3.92 13.45
C PRO A 271 7.11 -5.20 12.62
N LYS A 272 7.89 -6.26 12.88
CA LYS A 272 7.81 -7.53 12.15
C LYS A 272 6.69 -8.43 12.68
N LEU A 273 6.10 -8.10 13.83
CA LEU A 273 5.10 -8.91 14.48
C LEU A 273 3.67 -8.56 14.04
N PRO A 274 2.73 -9.53 14.10
CA PRO A 274 1.31 -9.26 14.02
C PRO A 274 0.86 -8.27 15.11
N ALA A 275 -0.10 -7.39 14.80
CA ALA A 275 -0.52 -6.31 15.68
C ALA A 275 -0.97 -6.78 17.09
N ALA A 276 -1.65 -7.91 17.19
CA ALA A 276 -2.08 -8.48 18.48
C ALA A 276 -0.89 -8.93 19.34
N LYS A 277 0.16 -9.46 18.71
CA LYS A 277 1.38 -9.95 19.37
C LYS A 277 2.27 -8.77 19.80
N GLU A 278 2.41 -7.76 18.94
CA GLU A 278 3.04 -6.47 19.28
C GLU A 278 2.39 -5.84 20.52
N LYS A 279 1.06 -5.73 20.54
CA LYS A 279 0.32 -5.18 21.68
C LYS A 279 0.62 -5.91 22.98
N ARG A 280 0.61 -7.24 22.95
CA ARG A 280 0.89 -8.07 24.14
C ARG A 280 2.28 -7.86 24.69
N ILE A 281 3.28 -7.68 23.81
CA ILE A 281 4.66 -7.36 24.25
C ILE A 281 4.69 -5.99 24.90
N LEU A 282 4.07 -4.97 24.29
CA LEU A 282 4.02 -3.63 24.87
C LEU A 282 3.33 -3.63 26.24
N GLN A 283 2.26 -4.40 26.42
CA GLN A 283 1.56 -4.56 27.70
C GLN A 283 2.41 -5.28 28.76
N ALA A 284 3.39 -6.08 28.35
CA ALA A 284 4.28 -6.78 29.27
C ALA A 284 5.50 -5.94 29.70
N LEU A 285 5.76 -4.79 29.07
CA LEU A 285 6.90 -3.91 29.40
C LEU A 285 7.01 -3.55 30.89
N PRO A 286 5.93 -3.16 31.60
CA PRO A 286 6.02 -2.80 33.02
C PRO A 286 6.54 -3.96 33.88
N SER A 287 6.02 -5.17 33.62
CA SER A 287 6.43 -6.37 34.35
C SER A 287 7.85 -6.84 33.98
N ALA A 288 8.30 -6.55 32.77
CA ALA A 288 9.56 -7.05 32.23
C ALA A 288 10.76 -6.14 32.55
N LEU A 289 10.58 -4.82 32.45
CA LEU A 289 11.64 -3.83 32.58
C LEU A 289 11.68 -3.16 33.96
N GLY A 290 10.72 -3.46 34.83
CA GLY A 290 10.67 -2.92 36.19
C GLY A 290 10.60 -1.38 36.18
N PRO A 291 11.30 -0.66 37.08
CA PRO A 291 11.13 0.79 37.26
C PRO A 291 11.49 1.64 36.03
N ASN A 292 12.36 1.14 35.14
CA ASN A 292 12.82 1.90 33.97
C ASN A 292 11.89 1.76 32.76
N TRP A 293 10.80 0.99 32.87
CA TRP A 293 9.94 0.67 31.74
C TRP A 293 9.32 1.92 31.08
N THR A 294 9.00 2.96 31.86
CA THR A 294 8.37 4.18 31.35
C THR A 294 9.29 4.91 30.39
N GLU A 295 10.54 5.17 30.80
CA GLU A 295 11.57 5.79 29.96
C GLU A 295 11.80 4.98 28.68
N ARG A 296 11.86 3.65 28.81
CA ARG A 296 12.04 2.77 27.64
C ARG A 296 10.85 2.77 26.69
N ALA A 297 9.62 2.77 27.21
CA ALA A 297 8.42 2.86 26.39
C ALA A 297 8.37 4.20 25.63
N LEU A 298 8.74 5.30 26.28
CA LEU A 298 8.84 6.62 25.65
C LEU A 298 9.93 6.66 24.57
N GLY A 299 11.10 6.06 24.82
CA GLY A 299 12.15 5.90 23.82
C GLY A 299 11.70 5.06 22.62
N LEU A 300 10.96 3.98 22.86
CA LEU A 300 10.35 3.19 21.77
C LEU A 300 9.42 4.05 20.94
N MET A 301 8.54 4.85 21.56
CA MET A 301 7.58 5.72 20.87
C MET A 301 8.26 6.68 19.87
N GLN A 302 9.44 7.21 20.21
CA GLN A 302 10.17 8.14 19.36
C GLN A 302 10.69 7.51 18.07
N GLY A 303 11.14 6.26 18.10
CA GLY A 303 11.65 5.56 16.91
C GLY A 303 10.64 4.62 16.24
N SER A 304 9.38 4.72 16.64
CA SER A 304 8.34 3.75 16.30
C SER A 304 7.56 4.08 15.02
N HIS A 305 6.95 3.04 14.45
CA HIS A 305 5.92 3.18 13.43
C HIS A 305 4.54 3.51 14.04
N GLY A 306 3.60 3.98 13.22
CA GLY A 306 2.32 4.52 13.69
C GLY A 306 1.46 3.61 14.58
N ARG A 307 1.54 2.28 14.45
CA ARG A 307 0.78 1.36 15.35
C ARG A 307 1.29 1.41 16.78
N MET A 308 2.61 1.45 16.97
CA MET A 308 3.22 1.53 18.29
C MET A 308 2.97 2.90 18.92
N VAL A 309 3.08 3.98 18.13
CA VAL A 309 2.76 5.35 18.58
C VAL A 309 1.30 5.46 19.05
N ALA A 310 0.37 4.68 18.48
CA ALA A 310 -1.02 4.63 18.96
C ALA A 310 -1.23 3.78 20.21
N GLN A 311 -0.34 2.81 20.51
CA GLN A 311 -0.50 1.86 21.61
C GLN A 311 0.25 2.28 22.88
N ILE A 312 1.48 2.77 22.74
CA ILE A 312 2.34 3.14 23.87
C ILE A 312 1.66 4.18 24.78
N PRO A 313 1.07 5.29 24.26
CA PRO A 313 0.33 6.23 25.09
C PRO A 313 -0.80 5.61 25.91
N ARG A 314 -1.53 4.65 25.33
CA ARG A 314 -2.64 3.96 26.02
C ARG A 314 -2.11 3.15 27.19
N ILE A 315 -1.03 2.40 26.98
CA ILE A 315 -0.39 1.57 28.01
C ILE A 315 0.19 2.44 29.13
N LEU A 316 0.84 3.56 28.78
CA LEU A 316 1.34 4.53 29.76
C LEU A 316 0.20 5.12 30.60
N ASN A 317 -0.90 5.52 29.97
CA ASN A 317 -2.08 6.04 30.68
C ASN A 317 -2.73 4.97 31.58
N GLU A 318 -2.92 3.74 31.09
CA GLU A 318 -3.45 2.61 31.87
C GLU A 318 -2.58 2.29 33.10
N ALA A 319 -1.27 2.51 33.00
CA ALA A 319 -0.32 2.33 34.10
C ALA A 319 -0.12 3.57 34.99
N GLY A 320 -0.93 4.63 34.82
CA GLY A 320 -0.86 5.85 35.62
C GLY A 320 0.31 6.78 35.28
N GLN A 321 1.01 6.58 34.16
CA GLN A 321 2.18 7.36 33.73
C GLN A 321 1.82 8.54 32.83
N HIS A 322 0.61 9.09 32.98
CA HIS A 322 0.10 10.16 32.13
C HIS A 322 0.97 11.44 32.21
N ALA A 323 1.39 11.82 33.42
CA ALA A 323 2.20 13.03 33.63
C ALA A 323 3.59 12.94 32.97
N GLU A 324 4.23 11.77 33.00
CA GLU A 324 5.53 11.56 32.38
C GLU A 324 5.44 11.55 30.85
N LEU A 325 4.41 10.92 30.31
CA LEU A 325 4.09 10.98 28.88
C LEU A 325 3.84 12.41 28.43
N ARG A 326 2.99 13.16 29.16
CA ARG A 326 2.71 14.57 28.89
C ARG A 326 3.99 15.39 28.84
N THR A 327 4.84 15.28 29.85
CA THR A 327 6.10 16.03 29.96
C THR A 327 7.02 15.74 28.78
N THR A 328 7.11 14.47 28.37
CA THR A 328 7.92 14.06 27.21
C THR A 328 7.35 14.58 25.90
N LEU A 329 6.03 14.52 25.70
CA LEU A 329 5.37 15.06 24.50
C LEU A 329 5.54 16.57 24.40
N GLU A 330 5.28 17.30 25.49
CA GLU A 330 5.45 18.76 25.58
C GLU A 330 6.88 19.17 25.21
N ARG A 331 7.88 18.49 25.80
CA ARG A 331 9.29 18.71 25.47
C ARG A 331 9.56 18.44 24.00
N SER A 332 9.07 17.33 23.46
CA SER A 332 9.31 16.93 22.06
C SER A 332 8.65 17.87 21.05
N VAL A 333 7.50 18.46 21.40
CA VAL A 333 6.84 19.51 20.62
C VAL A 333 7.67 20.78 20.66
N ARG A 334 8.01 21.28 21.85
CA ARG A 334 8.77 22.52 22.02
C ARG A 334 10.15 22.47 21.36
N GLU A 335 10.83 21.34 21.42
CA GLU A 335 12.16 21.13 20.81
C GLU A 335 12.08 20.72 19.33
N HIS A 336 10.87 20.64 18.76
CA HIS A 336 10.61 20.16 17.41
C HIS A 336 11.19 18.77 17.10
N SER A 337 11.43 17.94 18.12
CA SER A 337 12.03 16.59 18.00
C SER A 337 11.00 15.48 17.80
N ALA A 338 9.71 15.76 18.01
CA ALA A 338 8.64 14.80 17.76
C ALA A 338 8.59 14.32 16.30
N THR A 339 8.28 13.04 16.08
CA THR A 339 8.18 12.45 14.75
C THR A 339 6.83 12.73 14.08
N SER A 340 6.77 12.57 12.74
CA SER A 340 5.51 12.73 11.99
C SER A 340 4.38 11.84 12.54
N GLU A 341 4.69 10.60 12.94
CA GLU A 341 3.69 9.69 13.51
C GLU A 341 3.21 10.15 14.90
N MET A 342 4.11 10.65 15.76
CA MET A 342 3.75 11.19 17.08
C MET A 342 2.85 12.42 16.96
N LEU A 343 3.21 13.34 16.08
CA LEU A 343 2.44 14.57 15.86
C LEU A 343 1.07 14.25 15.21
N ALA A 344 1.04 13.33 14.25
CA ALA A 344 -0.23 12.89 13.65
C ALA A 344 -1.13 12.22 14.69
N TRP A 345 -0.57 11.40 15.58
CA TRP A 345 -1.31 10.82 16.70
C TRP A 345 -1.84 11.90 17.65
N LEU A 346 -0.99 12.83 18.08
CA LEU A 346 -1.37 13.91 19.01
C LEU A 346 -2.48 14.80 18.43
N CYS A 347 -2.42 15.12 17.12
CA CYS A 347 -3.48 15.88 16.45
C CYS A 347 -4.82 15.13 16.42
N ASN A 348 -4.79 13.81 16.30
CA ASN A 348 -6.01 12.98 16.30
C ASN A 348 -6.58 12.80 17.71
N GLU A 349 -5.73 12.76 18.74
CA GLU A 349 -6.13 12.62 20.15
C GLU A 349 -6.26 13.98 20.87
N ARG A 350 -6.28 15.09 20.12
CA ARG A 350 -6.18 16.46 20.64
C ARG A 350 -7.21 16.83 21.71
N GLU A 351 -8.39 16.20 21.71
CA GLU A 351 -9.41 16.43 22.74
C GLU A 351 -8.94 15.92 24.12
N SER A 352 -8.22 14.79 24.14
CA SER A 352 -7.66 14.20 25.37
C SER A 352 -6.32 14.81 25.79
N TRP A 353 -5.74 15.67 24.94
CA TRP A 353 -4.43 16.29 25.13
C TRP A 353 -4.46 17.80 24.84
N SER A 354 -5.59 18.44 25.15
CA SER A 354 -5.87 19.84 24.81
C SER A 354 -4.79 20.82 25.31
N GLU A 355 -4.14 20.50 26.43
CA GLU A 355 -3.01 21.23 26.99
C GLU A 355 -1.76 21.30 26.10
N LEU A 356 -1.59 20.33 25.18
CA LEU A 356 -0.47 20.25 24.24
C LEU A 356 -0.83 20.83 22.87
N VAL A 357 -2.10 21.20 22.68
CA VAL A 357 -2.61 21.81 21.45
C VAL A 357 -2.37 23.31 21.53
N THR A 358 -1.09 23.67 21.49
CA THR A 358 -0.62 25.05 21.55
C THR A 358 -0.04 25.46 20.19
N PRO A 359 0.12 26.76 19.93
CA PRO A 359 0.92 27.28 18.84
C PRO A 359 2.21 26.52 18.47
N ASP A 360 2.98 26.08 19.47
CA ASP A 360 4.25 25.37 19.27
C ASP A 360 4.05 24.05 18.51
N LEU A 361 2.88 23.43 18.66
CA LEU A 361 2.52 22.21 17.93
C LEU A 361 2.62 22.43 16.42
N LEU A 362 2.18 23.57 15.90
CA LEU A 362 2.25 23.84 14.46
C LEU A 362 3.69 24.04 13.98
N GLY A 363 4.54 24.66 14.80
CA GLY A 363 5.97 24.77 14.56
C GLY A 363 6.65 23.40 14.47
N ALA A 364 6.29 22.49 15.38
CA ALA A 364 6.76 21.10 15.38
C ALA A 364 6.27 20.34 14.14
N ILE A 365 5.00 20.52 13.74
CA ILE A 365 4.42 19.91 12.54
C ILE A 365 5.18 20.32 11.28
N PHE A 366 5.40 21.63 11.07
CA PHE A 366 6.14 22.08 9.89
C PHE A 366 7.57 21.53 9.88
N SER A 367 8.26 21.57 11.02
CA SER A 367 9.63 21.06 11.13
C SER A 367 9.71 19.56 10.84
N ALA A 368 8.73 18.77 11.28
CA ALA A 368 8.66 17.34 10.98
C ALA A 368 8.40 17.06 9.49
N LEU A 369 7.48 17.81 8.88
CA LEU A 369 7.17 17.69 7.45
C LEU A 369 8.36 18.10 6.56
N GLU A 370 9.09 19.15 6.93
CA GLU A 370 10.33 19.59 6.26
C GLU A 370 11.38 18.47 6.29
N ARG A 371 11.64 17.88 7.46
CA ARG A 371 12.56 16.73 7.59
C ARG A 371 12.13 15.54 6.74
N GLU A 372 10.83 15.25 6.67
CA GLU A 372 10.30 14.12 5.91
C GLU A 372 10.44 14.33 4.40
N GLN A 373 10.20 15.55 3.91
CA GLN A 373 10.38 15.91 2.49
C GLN A 373 11.83 15.69 2.04
N HIS A 374 12.81 15.97 2.91
CA HIS A 374 14.22 15.72 2.63
C HIS A 374 14.58 14.23 2.58
N ASN A 375 13.94 13.41 3.41
CA ASN A 375 14.27 11.98 3.55
C ASN A 375 13.53 11.07 2.55
N ALA A 376 12.29 11.41 2.18
CA ALA A 376 11.43 10.54 1.36
C ALA A 376 10.50 11.35 0.42
N PRO A 377 11.02 11.88 -0.71
CA PRO A 377 10.22 12.70 -1.63
C PRO A 377 9.13 11.86 -2.33
N GLY A 378 7.88 12.35 -2.30
CA GLY A 378 6.80 11.89 -3.20
C GLY A 378 5.59 11.20 -2.58
N ARG A 379 5.53 11.00 -1.25
CA ARG A 379 4.31 10.48 -0.59
C ARG A 379 3.88 11.39 0.56
N ALA A 380 2.67 11.92 0.48
CA ALA A 380 2.08 12.69 1.58
C ALA A 380 1.94 11.81 2.84
N SER A 381 2.56 12.24 3.93
CA SER A 381 2.57 11.51 5.19
C SER A 381 1.20 11.55 5.88
N LYS A 382 1.03 10.72 6.92
CA LYS A 382 -0.20 10.77 7.74
C LYS A 382 -0.35 12.15 8.37
N LEU A 383 0.74 12.75 8.83
CA LEU A 383 0.74 14.09 9.40
C LEU A 383 0.31 15.16 8.39
N HIS A 384 0.85 15.11 7.17
CA HIS A 384 0.46 16.02 6.09
C HIS A 384 -1.06 15.94 5.83
N ARG A 385 -1.58 14.72 5.68
CA ARG A 385 -3.03 14.51 5.48
C ARG A 385 -3.85 15.03 6.65
N THR A 386 -3.46 14.73 7.89
CA THR A 386 -4.14 15.24 9.09
C THR A 386 -4.21 16.76 9.09
N LEU A 387 -3.12 17.46 8.76
CA LEU A 387 -3.10 18.93 8.70
C LEU A 387 -4.02 19.49 7.60
N VAL A 388 -4.04 18.87 6.42
CA VAL A 388 -4.80 19.35 5.26
C VAL A 388 -6.28 19.01 5.35
N GLU A 389 -6.62 17.79 5.77
CA GLU A 389 -7.98 17.25 5.78
C GLU A 389 -8.76 17.70 7.02
N ASP A 390 -8.12 17.82 8.18
CA ASP A 390 -8.79 18.28 9.40
C ASP A 390 -9.00 19.80 9.37
N ARG A 391 -10.27 20.20 9.16
CA ARG A 391 -10.67 21.62 9.05
C ARG A 391 -10.67 22.35 10.38
N GLN A 392 -10.71 21.64 11.50
CA GLN A 392 -10.77 22.23 12.84
C GLN A 392 -9.39 22.37 13.49
N LEU A 393 -8.44 21.51 13.11
CA LEU A 393 -7.11 21.43 13.74
C LEU A 393 -6.39 22.78 13.88
N LEU A 394 -6.30 23.57 12.80
CA LEU A 394 -5.66 24.90 12.86
C LEU A 394 -6.40 25.85 13.81
N GLY A 395 -7.72 25.76 13.86
CA GLY A 395 -8.52 26.56 14.79
C GLY A 395 -8.33 26.14 16.23
N ASP A 396 -8.16 24.84 16.49
CA ASP A 396 -7.87 24.34 17.83
C ASP A 396 -6.48 24.76 18.30
N ILE A 397 -5.47 24.67 17.43
CA ILE A 397 -4.08 25.07 17.73
C ILE A 397 -3.95 26.58 17.99
N LEU A 398 -4.61 27.40 17.17
CA LEU A 398 -4.44 28.86 17.22
C LEU A 398 -5.44 29.56 18.16
N ARG A 399 -6.38 28.82 18.78
CA ARG A 399 -7.45 29.38 19.61
C ARG A 399 -6.95 30.28 20.74
N ASN A 400 -5.86 29.86 21.39
CA ASN A 400 -5.27 30.55 22.54
C ASN A 400 -3.96 31.27 22.18
N GLY A 401 -3.59 31.31 20.90
CA GLY A 401 -2.38 31.98 20.43
C GLY A 401 -2.61 33.46 20.20
N ASP A 402 -1.56 34.27 20.38
CA ASP A 402 -1.64 35.68 20.00
C ASP A 402 -1.61 35.85 18.46
N VAL A 403 -2.09 37.02 18.02
CA VAL A 403 -2.16 37.42 16.61
C VAL A 403 -0.77 37.48 15.96
N GLY A 404 0.28 37.79 16.74
CA GLY A 404 1.65 37.84 16.26
C GLY A 404 2.15 36.47 15.81
N LEU A 405 1.88 35.44 16.62
CA LEU A 405 2.24 34.07 16.30
C LEU A 405 1.43 33.56 15.10
N ALA A 406 0.12 33.85 15.06
CA ALA A 406 -0.70 33.50 13.89
C ALA A 406 -0.17 34.14 12.60
N ARG A 407 0.33 35.39 12.67
CA ARG A 407 1.01 36.08 11.56
C ARG A 407 2.30 35.38 11.14
N ASP A 408 3.13 34.95 12.08
CA ASP A 408 4.38 34.25 11.77
C ASP A 408 4.13 32.87 11.14
N VAL A 409 3.12 32.15 11.62
CA VAL A 409 2.63 30.92 11.00
C VAL A 409 2.17 31.17 9.57
N MET A 410 1.37 32.22 9.32
CA MET A 410 0.92 32.56 7.96
C MET A 410 2.09 32.83 7.03
N ARG A 411 3.10 33.60 7.48
CA ARG A 411 4.32 33.86 6.71
C ARG A 411 5.07 32.57 6.40
N ARG A 412 5.28 31.71 7.39
CA ARG A 412 5.96 30.42 7.19
C ARG A 412 5.20 29.55 6.20
N LEU A 413 3.87 29.50 6.27
CA LEU A 413 3.03 28.73 5.35
C LEU A 413 3.09 29.27 3.91
N GLN A 414 3.07 30.59 3.72
CA GLN A 414 3.21 31.23 2.41
C GLN A 414 4.54 30.86 1.74
N LEU A 415 5.63 30.95 2.51
CA LEU A 415 6.99 30.68 2.03
C LEU A 415 7.33 29.18 1.95
N SER A 416 6.51 28.31 2.53
CA SER A 416 6.80 26.89 2.61
C SER A 416 6.65 26.18 1.25
N PRO A 417 7.61 25.33 0.85
CA PRO A 417 7.48 24.47 -0.33
C PRO A 417 6.70 23.17 -0.03
N LEU A 418 6.19 23.00 1.19
CA LEU A 418 5.52 21.76 1.62
C LEU A 418 4.15 21.52 0.95
N PHE A 419 3.49 22.58 0.51
CA PHE A 419 2.10 22.54 0.04
C PHE A 419 1.98 23.20 -1.33
N ASP A 420 1.07 22.71 -2.17
CA ASP A 420 0.66 23.42 -3.37
C ASP A 420 -0.14 24.70 -3.05
N GLU A 421 -0.27 25.58 -4.04
CA GLU A 421 -0.91 26.89 -3.86
C GLU A 421 -2.38 26.80 -3.44
N LEU A 422 -3.12 25.78 -3.91
CA LEU A 422 -4.52 25.58 -3.53
C LEU A 422 -4.63 25.21 -2.04
N THR A 423 -3.76 24.31 -1.59
CA THR A 423 -3.68 23.84 -0.21
C THR A 423 -3.23 24.97 0.72
N LYS A 424 -2.22 25.76 0.32
CA LYS A 424 -1.82 26.97 1.05
C LYS A 424 -2.99 27.93 1.23
N ARG A 425 -3.72 28.25 0.16
CA ARG A 425 -4.91 29.13 0.22
C ARG A 425 -5.96 28.58 1.18
N SER A 426 -6.26 27.29 1.11
CA SER A 426 -7.19 26.63 2.04
C SER A 426 -6.73 26.74 3.50
N LEU A 427 -5.45 26.49 3.78
CA LEU A 427 -4.90 26.58 5.15
C LEU A 427 -4.87 28.03 5.66
N LEU A 428 -4.47 28.99 4.83
CA LEU A 428 -4.48 30.42 5.16
C LEU A 428 -5.90 30.92 5.47
N ALA A 429 -6.89 30.53 4.68
CA ALA A 429 -8.29 30.88 4.93
C ALA A 429 -8.80 30.35 6.28
N ARG A 430 -8.34 29.16 6.71
CA ARG A 430 -8.67 28.61 8.04
C ARG A 430 -8.02 29.43 9.17
N ILE A 431 -6.81 29.95 8.98
CA ILE A 431 -6.17 30.83 9.96
C ILE A 431 -6.93 32.15 10.08
N VAL A 432 -7.28 32.78 8.96
CA VAL A 432 -8.06 34.04 8.94
C VAL A 432 -9.45 33.86 9.56
N LYS A 433 -10.07 32.69 9.43
CA LYS A 433 -11.33 32.39 10.13
C LYS A 433 -11.21 32.50 11.66
N VAL A 434 -10.02 32.24 12.21
CA VAL A 434 -9.74 32.27 13.66
C VAL A 434 -9.25 33.65 14.08
N HIS A 435 -8.44 34.29 13.23
CA HIS A 435 -7.86 35.62 13.42
C HIS A 435 -8.22 36.53 12.22
N PRO A 436 -9.45 37.08 12.16
CA PRO A 436 -9.94 37.88 11.03
C PRO A 436 -9.09 39.13 10.74
N GLU A 437 -8.42 39.70 11.73
CA GLU A 437 -7.52 40.84 11.59
C GLU A 437 -6.32 40.56 10.65
N LEU A 438 -6.00 39.29 10.40
CA LEU A 438 -4.97 38.87 9.46
C LEU A 438 -5.49 38.72 8.03
N GLU A 439 -6.78 39.00 7.77
CA GLU A 439 -7.36 38.96 6.43
C GLU A 439 -6.57 39.84 5.45
N SER A 440 -6.10 41.02 5.90
CA SER A 440 -5.26 41.93 5.12
C SER A 440 -3.95 41.31 4.63
N MET A 441 -3.48 40.21 5.22
CA MET A 441 -2.30 39.47 4.73
C MET A 441 -2.62 38.52 3.58
N ILE A 442 -3.90 38.19 3.38
CA ILE A 442 -4.40 37.43 2.23
C ILE A 442 -4.97 38.40 1.20
N THR A 443 -5.77 39.37 1.63
CA THR A 443 -6.45 40.35 0.77
C THR A 443 -5.56 41.51 0.35
N GLY A 444 -4.50 41.83 1.12
CA GLY A 444 -3.37 42.62 0.65
C GLY A 444 -2.53 41.90 -0.42
N SER A 445 -2.86 40.64 -0.72
CA SER A 445 -2.44 39.89 -1.91
C SER A 445 -3.61 39.59 -2.87
N GLN A 446 -4.76 40.25 -2.67
CA GLN A 446 -5.93 40.24 -3.57
C GLN A 446 -6.18 41.63 -4.20
N ALA A 447 -5.11 42.27 -4.65
CA ALA A 447 -5.19 42.67 -6.04
C ALA A 447 -4.63 41.49 -6.82
N GLU A 448 -5.41 40.90 -7.73
CA GLU A 448 -4.82 40.60 -9.02
C GLU A 448 -4.32 41.94 -9.59
N GLU A 449 -3.19 42.45 -9.08
CA GLU A 449 -2.19 42.85 -10.03
C GLU A 449 -1.98 41.57 -10.83
N LYS A 450 -2.55 41.52 -12.04
CA LYS A 450 -1.85 40.86 -13.12
C LYS A 450 -0.40 41.27 -12.92
N ALA A 451 0.43 40.41 -12.32
CA ALA A 451 1.85 40.67 -12.22
C ALA A 451 2.22 41.10 -13.62
N ALA A 452 2.59 42.37 -13.78
CA ALA A 452 2.68 42.98 -15.10
C ALA A 452 3.49 41.99 -15.94
N PRO A 453 2.95 41.53 -17.08
CA PRO A 453 3.55 40.43 -17.81
C PRO A 453 5.04 40.70 -17.97
N LEU A 454 5.89 39.72 -17.68
CA LEU A 454 7.33 39.92 -17.70
C LEU A 454 7.75 40.20 -19.15
N ILE A 455 8.00 41.48 -19.47
CA ILE A 455 8.29 41.92 -20.84
C ILE A 455 9.71 41.54 -21.19
N VAL A 456 9.90 40.83 -22.30
CA VAL A 456 11.19 40.33 -22.79
C VAL A 456 11.24 40.42 -24.31
N SER A 457 12.43 40.50 -24.90
CA SER A 457 12.59 40.32 -26.35
C SER A 457 12.17 38.92 -26.80
N TRP A 458 11.74 38.77 -28.05
CA TRP A 458 11.48 37.46 -28.65
C TRP A 458 12.75 36.60 -28.65
N SER A 459 13.91 37.20 -28.93
CA SER A 459 15.21 36.52 -28.92
C SER A 459 15.55 35.92 -27.55
N SER A 460 15.30 36.65 -26.46
CA SER A 460 15.56 36.17 -25.10
C SER A 460 14.54 35.13 -24.65
N LEU A 461 13.28 35.28 -25.06
CA LEU A 461 12.24 34.27 -24.81
C LEU A 461 12.58 32.93 -25.48
N GLU A 462 13.06 32.97 -26.73
CA GLU A 462 13.46 31.78 -27.47
C GLU A 462 14.70 31.12 -26.87
N LYS A 463 15.72 31.89 -26.47
CA LYS A 463 16.89 31.37 -25.74
C LYS A 463 16.49 30.64 -24.45
N ARG A 464 15.57 31.20 -23.66
CA ARG A 464 15.08 30.57 -22.42
C ARG A 464 14.23 29.32 -22.69
N LYS A 465 13.45 29.30 -23.77
CA LYS A 465 12.73 28.10 -24.22
C LYS A 465 13.71 27.00 -24.64
N ALA A 466 14.76 27.34 -25.39
CA ALA A 466 15.81 26.39 -25.77
C ALA A 466 16.55 25.83 -24.54
N GLU A 467 16.88 26.67 -23.56
CA GLU A 467 17.47 26.25 -22.27
C GLU A 467 16.54 25.26 -21.53
N TYR A 468 15.24 25.56 -21.48
CA TYR A 468 14.25 24.66 -20.87
C TYR A 468 14.13 23.33 -21.61
N GLU A 469 14.07 23.36 -22.95
CA GLU A 469 13.99 22.14 -23.75
C GLU A 469 15.24 21.26 -23.62
N GLU A 470 16.43 21.84 -23.64
CA GLU A 470 17.69 21.13 -23.40
C GLU A 470 17.69 20.47 -22.01
N LEU A 471 17.18 21.19 -21.00
CA LEU A 471 17.11 20.69 -19.63
C LEU A 471 16.16 19.48 -19.51
N VAL A 472 14.99 19.55 -20.15
CA VAL A 472 13.95 18.50 -20.09
C VAL A 472 14.28 17.30 -20.99
N LYS A 473 14.73 17.53 -22.23
CA LYS A 473 14.94 16.48 -23.23
C LYS A 473 16.31 15.82 -23.12
N THR A 474 17.31 16.52 -22.58
CA THR A 474 18.70 16.05 -22.56
C THR A 474 19.23 15.88 -21.14
N LYS A 475 19.38 16.98 -20.38
CA LYS A 475 20.13 16.97 -19.10
C LYS A 475 19.48 16.12 -18.00
N ILE A 476 18.16 16.22 -17.81
CA ILE A 476 17.44 15.42 -16.80
C ILE A 476 17.47 13.91 -17.15
N PRO A 477 17.16 13.49 -18.40
CA PRO A 477 17.30 12.09 -18.81
C PRO A 477 18.73 11.55 -18.67
N GLU A 478 19.76 12.32 -19.03
CA GLU A 478 21.17 11.92 -18.87
C GLU A 478 21.54 11.70 -17.40
N ASN A 479 21.24 12.66 -16.53
CA ASN A 479 21.46 12.52 -15.10
C ASN A 479 20.68 11.33 -14.50
N SER A 480 19.49 11.02 -15.02
CA SER A 480 18.73 9.84 -14.59
C SER A 480 19.43 8.53 -14.98
N ARG A 481 20.12 8.48 -16.13
CA ARG A 481 20.96 7.34 -16.54
C ARG A 481 22.21 7.22 -15.67
N GLU A 482 22.86 8.34 -15.33
CA GLU A 482 24.01 8.36 -14.42
C GLU A 482 23.65 7.82 -13.04
N ILE A 483 22.51 8.22 -12.47
CA ILE A 483 22.02 7.69 -11.19
C ILE A 483 21.77 6.19 -11.29
N ALA A 484 21.21 5.71 -12.41
CA ALA A 484 20.95 4.29 -12.61
C ALA A 484 22.26 3.48 -12.71
N LEU A 485 23.28 4.02 -13.36
CA LEU A 485 24.61 3.43 -13.47
C LEU A 485 25.34 3.44 -12.12
N ALA A 486 25.37 4.58 -11.41
CA ALA A 486 25.97 4.72 -10.08
C ALA A 486 25.37 3.72 -9.07
N ARG A 487 24.06 3.47 -9.17
CA ARG A 487 23.33 2.49 -8.35
C ARG A 487 23.71 1.03 -8.66
N SER A 488 24.24 0.73 -9.84
CA SER A 488 24.66 -0.63 -10.22
C SER A 488 25.98 -1.06 -9.57
N TYR A 489 26.77 -0.12 -9.02
CA TYR A 489 28.07 -0.40 -8.40
C TYR A 489 28.00 -0.91 -6.94
N GLY A 490 26.81 -1.20 -6.42
CA GLY A 490 26.66 -1.88 -5.12
C GLY A 490 26.48 -0.91 -3.94
N ASP A 491 27.47 -0.84 -3.04
CA ASP A 491 27.32 -0.19 -1.73
C ASP A 491 27.05 1.32 -1.85
N LEU A 492 25.78 1.70 -1.63
CA LEU A 492 25.27 3.07 -1.81
C LEU A 492 25.67 4.00 -0.66
N SER A 493 26.14 3.46 0.47
CA SER A 493 26.41 4.25 1.67
C SER A 493 27.69 5.10 1.54
N GLU A 494 28.68 4.60 0.80
CA GLU A 494 29.96 5.27 0.53
C GLU A 494 30.11 5.82 -0.91
N ASN A 495 29.15 5.52 -1.81
CA ASN A 495 29.26 5.92 -3.20
C ASN A 495 29.09 7.44 -3.40
N PHE A 496 30.22 8.14 -3.56
CA PHE A 496 30.29 9.58 -3.80
C PHE A 496 29.61 10.00 -5.11
N GLU A 497 29.74 9.19 -6.17
CA GLU A 497 29.14 9.46 -7.48
C GLU A 497 27.61 9.43 -7.42
N PHE A 498 27.03 8.50 -6.64
CA PHE A 498 25.59 8.44 -6.43
C PHE A 498 25.06 9.69 -5.69
N LYS A 499 25.77 10.12 -4.64
CA LYS A 499 25.40 11.33 -3.87
C LYS A 499 25.50 12.59 -4.74
N ALA A 500 26.59 12.73 -5.50
CA ALA A 500 26.78 13.85 -6.42
C ALA A 500 25.72 13.88 -7.53
N ALA A 501 25.42 12.74 -8.15
CA ALA A 501 24.40 12.64 -9.19
C ALA A 501 22.99 12.98 -8.66
N LYS A 502 22.68 12.60 -7.41
CA LYS A 502 21.43 12.97 -6.73
C LYS A 502 21.33 14.45 -6.38
N GLN A 503 22.43 15.05 -5.94
CA GLN A 503 22.47 16.51 -5.71
C GLN A 503 22.28 17.25 -7.03
N MET A 504 22.93 16.81 -8.11
CA MET A 504 22.76 17.37 -9.45
C MET A 504 21.31 17.25 -9.94
N GLN A 505 20.64 16.11 -9.68
CA GLN A 505 19.22 15.94 -9.97
C GLN A 505 18.35 17.01 -9.30
N SER A 506 18.63 17.32 -8.04
CA SER A 506 17.91 18.38 -7.29
C SER A 506 18.12 19.75 -7.93
N VAL A 507 19.37 20.09 -8.31
CA VAL A 507 19.70 21.35 -8.99
C VAL A 507 18.97 21.47 -10.33
N LEU A 508 18.98 20.40 -11.14
CA LEU A 508 18.29 20.38 -12.44
C LEU A 508 16.78 20.55 -12.31
N LEU A 509 16.15 19.85 -11.35
CA LEU A 509 14.70 19.95 -11.14
C LEU A 509 14.27 21.31 -10.58
N ARG A 510 15.07 21.90 -9.69
CA ARG A 510 14.85 23.28 -9.23
C ARG A 510 14.94 24.26 -10.40
N ARG A 511 15.99 24.14 -11.22
CA ARG A 511 16.17 24.99 -12.39
C ARG A 511 15.04 24.84 -13.41
N LYS A 512 14.55 23.61 -13.61
CA LYS A 512 13.36 23.34 -14.43
C LYS A 512 12.15 24.14 -13.93
N ALA A 513 11.83 24.03 -12.65
CA ALA A 513 10.66 24.70 -12.05
C ALA A 513 10.78 26.24 -12.13
N GLU A 514 11.98 26.78 -11.88
CA GLU A 514 12.27 28.21 -12.03
C GLU A 514 12.04 28.67 -13.48
N LEU A 515 12.60 27.97 -14.48
CA LEU A 515 12.42 28.31 -15.90
C LEU A 515 10.97 28.16 -16.35
N GLU A 516 10.26 27.12 -15.90
CA GLU A 516 8.85 26.87 -16.22
C GLU A 516 7.96 28.03 -15.73
N GLN A 517 8.17 28.47 -14.49
CA GLN A 517 7.45 29.63 -13.92
C GLN A 517 7.82 30.93 -14.63
N MET A 518 9.10 31.14 -14.94
CA MET A 518 9.59 32.31 -15.66
C MET A 518 8.99 32.39 -17.08
N LEU A 519 8.95 31.27 -17.82
CA LEU A 519 8.38 31.18 -19.16
C LEU A 519 6.85 31.38 -19.17
N HIS A 520 6.15 30.91 -18.13
CA HIS A 520 4.71 31.10 -17.99
C HIS A 520 4.33 32.60 -17.92
N ASN A 521 5.13 33.39 -17.18
CA ASN A 521 4.87 34.79 -16.91
C ASN A 521 5.44 35.74 -17.99
N ALA A 522 6.34 35.26 -18.84
CA ALA A 522 6.99 36.07 -19.87
C ALA A 522 6.09 36.36 -21.07
N ARG A 523 6.21 37.58 -21.61
CA ARG A 523 5.58 38.00 -22.86
C ARG A 523 6.65 38.62 -23.78
N GLY A 524 6.79 38.02 -24.96
CA GLY A 524 7.71 38.48 -26.00
C GLY A 524 7.22 39.75 -26.69
N THR A 525 8.13 40.67 -26.99
CA THR A 525 7.85 41.87 -27.78
C THR A 525 9.04 42.19 -28.69
N SER A 526 8.76 42.85 -29.82
CA SER A 526 9.79 43.36 -30.73
C SER A 526 10.26 44.77 -30.36
N PHE A 527 9.64 45.39 -29.34
CA PHE A 527 9.87 46.79 -28.94
C PHE A 527 9.66 47.79 -30.08
N GLU A 528 8.76 47.49 -31.02
CA GLU A 528 8.43 48.40 -32.10
C GLU A 528 7.59 49.58 -31.59
N ASN A 529 7.88 50.79 -32.10
CA ASN A 529 7.17 52.03 -31.75
C ASN A 529 7.06 52.29 -30.24
N PRO A 530 8.18 52.32 -29.49
CA PRO A 530 8.16 52.61 -28.07
C PRO A 530 7.68 54.05 -27.81
N ASP A 531 7.06 54.31 -26.66
CA ASP A 531 6.73 55.67 -26.23
C ASP A 531 8.03 56.41 -25.89
N THR A 532 8.36 57.45 -26.67
CA THR A 532 9.56 58.28 -26.46
C THR A 532 9.25 59.59 -25.74
N SER A 533 8.00 59.82 -25.28
CA SER A 533 7.69 61.01 -24.47
C SER A 533 8.31 60.93 -23.07
N ARG A 534 8.59 59.71 -22.61
CA ARG A 534 9.20 59.37 -21.32
C ARG A 534 10.05 58.12 -21.48
N VAL A 535 10.93 57.84 -20.53
CA VAL A 535 11.75 56.63 -20.56
C VAL A 535 10.82 55.42 -20.41
N SER A 536 10.77 54.60 -21.45
CA SER A 536 9.94 53.39 -21.51
C SER A 536 10.76 52.19 -22.00
N ILE A 537 10.18 51.00 -21.90
CA ILE A 537 10.84 49.78 -22.37
C ILE A 537 10.94 49.83 -23.89
N GLY A 538 12.14 49.62 -24.43
CA GLY A 538 12.44 49.80 -25.86
C GLY A 538 13.05 51.17 -26.19
N THR A 539 13.50 51.96 -25.21
CA THR A 539 14.13 53.28 -25.46
C THR A 539 15.63 53.28 -25.18
N ILE A 540 16.35 54.17 -25.86
CA ILE A 540 17.73 54.57 -25.59
C ILE A 540 17.67 55.91 -24.85
N VAL A 541 18.29 55.96 -23.68
CA VAL A 541 18.30 57.13 -22.80
C VAL A 541 19.73 57.64 -22.69
N THR A 542 19.94 58.91 -23.03
CA THR A 542 21.22 59.59 -22.80
C THR A 542 21.14 60.36 -21.49
N LEU A 543 22.00 60.02 -20.56
CA LEU A 543 22.13 60.64 -19.25
C LEU A 543 23.34 61.55 -19.22
N ARG A 544 23.19 62.77 -18.73
CA ARG A 544 24.28 63.71 -18.51
C ARG A 544 24.56 63.82 -17.02
N ASN A 545 25.77 63.48 -16.59
CA ASN A 545 26.18 63.63 -15.19
C ASN A 545 26.24 65.11 -14.79
N ALA A 546 25.60 65.48 -13.68
CA ALA A 546 25.49 66.87 -13.23
C ALA A 546 26.81 67.47 -12.73
N GLU A 547 27.76 66.64 -12.29
CA GLU A 547 29.07 67.07 -11.76
C GLU A 547 30.14 67.11 -12.86
N THR A 548 30.17 66.10 -13.73
CA THR A 548 31.24 65.94 -14.74
C THR A 548 30.85 66.41 -16.14
N ASN A 549 29.56 66.71 -16.38
CA ASN A 549 28.99 67.00 -17.71
C ASN A 549 29.22 65.90 -18.76
N MET A 550 29.64 64.70 -18.36
CA MET A 550 29.81 63.56 -19.28
C MET A 550 28.45 62.94 -19.63
N GLU A 551 28.28 62.55 -20.89
CA GLU A 551 27.07 61.90 -21.38
C GLU A 551 27.28 60.40 -21.58
N GLU A 552 26.33 59.60 -21.09
CA GLU A 552 26.31 58.14 -21.21
C GLU A 552 24.96 57.67 -21.73
N ALA A 553 24.96 56.78 -22.73
CA ALA A 553 23.75 56.24 -23.33
C ALA A 553 23.50 54.80 -22.89
N TYR A 554 22.29 54.52 -22.44
CA TYR A 554 21.83 53.19 -22.02
C TYR A 554 20.56 52.79 -22.77
N THR A 555 20.48 51.53 -23.17
CA THR A 555 19.27 50.97 -23.80
C THR A 555 18.45 50.24 -22.76
N ILE A 556 17.20 50.64 -22.54
CA ILE A 556 16.30 50.01 -21.58
C ILE A 556 15.45 48.96 -22.29
N LEU A 557 15.72 47.68 -22.06
CA LEU A 557 15.00 46.55 -22.67
C LEU A 557 14.32 45.67 -21.60
N GLY A 558 13.82 44.52 -22.02
CA GLY A 558 13.08 43.57 -21.20
C GLY A 558 13.92 42.89 -20.11
N ALA A 559 13.23 42.12 -19.27
CA ALA A 559 13.76 41.53 -18.04
C ALA A 559 15.00 40.64 -18.26
N TRP A 560 15.06 39.96 -19.41
CA TRP A 560 16.12 39.00 -19.76
C TRP A 560 17.11 39.53 -20.80
N ASP A 561 16.98 40.80 -21.18
CA ASP A 561 17.73 41.41 -22.27
C ASP A 561 18.99 42.17 -21.80
N GLY A 562 19.22 42.20 -20.48
CA GLY A 562 20.35 42.91 -19.89
C GLY A 562 21.70 42.39 -20.39
N ASP A 563 22.51 43.31 -20.91
CA ASP A 563 23.86 43.07 -21.44
C ASP A 563 24.72 44.32 -21.12
N PRO A 564 25.43 44.32 -19.96
CA PRO A 564 26.23 45.47 -19.53
C PRO A 564 27.32 45.86 -20.53
N ASP A 565 27.92 44.89 -21.21
CA ASP A 565 28.98 45.12 -22.20
C ASP A 565 28.46 45.91 -23.41
N ARG A 566 27.17 45.72 -23.74
CA ARG A 566 26.47 46.44 -24.80
C ARG A 566 25.67 47.65 -24.31
N ARG A 567 25.82 48.03 -23.03
CA ARG A 567 25.04 49.09 -22.35
C ARG A 567 23.53 48.88 -22.43
N ILE A 568 23.09 47.62 -22.43
CA ILE A 568 21.68 47.25 -22.37
C ILE A 568 21.33 46.94 -20.92
N ILE A 569 20.38 47.70 -20.40
CA ILE A 569 19.91 47.60 -19.02
C ILE A 569 18.52 46.98 -19.03
N SER A 570 18.33 45.93 -18.25
CA SER A 570 17.00 45.38 -18.00
C SER A 570 16.20 46.38 -17.16
N TYR A 571 14.95 46.61 -17.57
CA TYR A 571 14.05 47.50 -16.85
C TYR A 571 13.85 47.11 -15.38
N GLN A 572 14.10 45.85 -15.00
CA GLN A 572 13.98 45.37 -13.61
C GLN A 572 15.19 45.68 -12.73
N THR A 573 16.29 46.15 -13.30
CA THR A 573 17.47 46.55 -12.52
C THR A 573 17.20 47.86 -11.77
N ALA A 574 17.96 48.13 -10.70
CA ALA A 574 17.82 49.37 -9.93
C ALA A 574 18.00 50.63 -10.80
N ILE A 575 18.92 50.59 -11.76
CA ILE A 575 19.13 51.69 -12.73
C ILE A 575 17.93 51.79 -13.67
N GLY A 576 17.44 50.67 -14.21
CA GLY A 576 16.26 50.66 -15.07
C GLY A 576 15.02 51.25 -14.36
N GLN A 577 14.74 50.81 -13.13
CA GLN A 577 13.62 51.30 -12.33
C GLN A 577 13.73 52.79 -11.98
N ALA A 578 14.94 53.28 -11.71
CA ALA A 578 15.18 54.69 -11.42
C ALA A 578 15.05 55.61 -12.65
N LEU A 579 15.05 55.04 -13.86
CA LEU A 579 14.91 55.77 -15.12
C LEU A 579 13.50 55.73 -15.69
N LEU A 580 12.77 54.61 -15.51
CA LEU A 580 11.44 54.43 -16.09
C LEU A 580 10.46 55.54 -15.70
N GLY A 581 9.74 56.06 -16.70
CA GLY A 581 8.68 57.06 -16.52
C GLY A 581 9.16 58.51 -16.50
N HIS A 582 10.47 58.76 -16.36
CA HIS A 582 11.04 60.10 -16.35
C HIS A 582 11.10 60.74 -17.74
N GLU A 583 10.99 62.07 -17.78
CA GLU A 583 10.93 62.86 -19.01
C GLU A 583 12.25 63.59 -19.33
N ILE A 584 12.39 64.09 -20.56
CA ILE A 584 13.58 64.83 -20.98
C ILE A 584 13.73 66.10 -20.12
N GLY A 585 14.93 66.31 -19.58
CA GLY A 585 15.26 67.44 -18.71
C GLY A 585 15.06 67.17 -17.21
N GLU A 586 14.49 66.02 -16.83
CA GLU A 586 14.38 65.64 -15.43
C GLU A 586 15.72 65.12 -14.87
N THR A 587 15.95 65.37 -13.59
CA THR A 587 17.15 64.90 -12.87
C THR A 587 16.80 63.67 -12.03
N VAL A 588 17.55 62.60 -12.24
CA VAL A 588 17.41 61.30 -11.58
C VAL A 588 18.67 61.01 -10.75
N SER A 589 18.49 60.32 -9.63
CA SER A 589 19.58 59.97 -8.73
C SER A 589 19.91 58.48 -8.87
N LEU A 590 21.12 58.17 -9.34
CA LEU A 590 21.56 56.80 -9.58
C LEU A 590 22.70 56.43 -8.62
N ASN A 591 22.64 55.21 -8.11
CA ASN A 591 23.72 54.66 -7.29
C ASN A 591 24.84 54.16 -8.21
N THR A 592 26.00 54.81 -8.13
CA THR A 592 27.23 54.44 -8.84
C THR A 592 28.20 53.76 -7.89
N GLU A 593 29.27 53.16 -8.41
CA GLU A 593 30.32 52.53 -7.59
C GLU A 593 31.02 53.52 -6.63
N HIS A 594 30.91 54.82 -6.88
CA HIS A 594 31.50 55.89 -6.08
C HIS A 594 30.48 56.65 -5.19
N GLY A 595 29.25 56.15 -5.08
CA GLY A 595 28.17 56.78 -4.32
C GLY A 595 27.00 57.22 -5.20
N THR A 596 26.07 57.96 -4.61
CA THR A 596 24.88 58.46 -5.33
C THR A 596 25.24 59.67 -6.19
N ALA A 597 25.07 59.56 -7.50
CA ALA A 597 25.30 60.66 -8.44
C ALA A 597 23.99 61.13 -9.09
N GLN A 598 23.92 62.43 -9.42
CA GLN A 598 22.77 63.01 -10.11
C GLN A 598 23.03 63.07 -11.62
N PHE A 599 22.04 62.62 -12.39
CA PHE A 599 22.06 62.63 -13.85
C PHE A 599 20.83 63.35 -14.37
N THR A 600 20.97 64.13 -15.43
CA THR A 600 19.84 64.74 -16.16
C THR A 600 19.59 63.97 -17.45
N ILE A 601 18.32 63.68 -17.76
CA ILE A 601 17.94 63.00 -19.01
C ILE A 601 18.10 63.99 -20.17
N ALA A 602 19.11 63.77 -21.01
CA ALA A 602 19.45 64.64 -22.13
C ALA A 602 18.64 64.33 -23.39
N SER A 603 18.37 63.05 -23.67
CA SER A 603 17.53 62.64 -24.81
C SER A 603 16.94 61.24 -24.63
N ILE A 604 15.79 61.00 -25.27
CA ILE A 604 15.11 59.70 -25.33
C ILE A 604 14.87 59.36 -26.81
N GLN A 605 15.38 58.21 -27.26
CA GLN A 605 15.27 57.75 -28.65
C GLN A 605 14.73 56.31 -28.70
N PRO A 606 14.06 55.88 -29.78
CA PRO A 606 13.63 54.49 -29.91
C PRO A 606 14.85 53.56 -30.08
N ALA A 607 14.85 52.43 -29.39
CA ALA A 607 15.85 51.38 -29.58
C ALA A 607 15.60 50.60 -30.87
N THR A 608 16.64 49.93 -31.38
CA THR A 608 16.51 49.04 -32.53
C THR A 608 15.57 47.87 -32.21
N PRO A 609 14.50 47.63 -33.00
CA PRO A 609 13.57 46.53 -32.75
C PRO A 609 14.24 45.15 -32.82
N ASP A 610 13.72 44.21 -32.03
CA ASP A 610 14.10 42.80 -32.15
C ASP A 610 13.49 42.20 -33.43
N ARG A 611 14.35 41.71 -34.33
CA ARG A 611 13.97 41.13 -35.63
C ARG A 611 13.69 39.62 -35.57
N THR A 612 13.72 39.03 -34.39
CA THR A 612 13.35 37.63 -34.20
C THR A 612 11.87 37.46 -34.51
N PRO A 613 11.48 36.61 -35.48
CA PRO A 613 10.09 36.47 -35.88
C PRO A 613 9.23 35.96 -34.72
N ALA A 614 8.07 36.58 -34.50
CA ALA A 614 7.11 36.08 -33.53
C ALA A 614 6.69 34.65 -33.89
N PRO A 615 6.56 33.73 -32.92
CA PRO A 615 6.13 32.38 -33.19
C PRO A 615 4.72 32.38 -33.78
N SER A 616 4.53 31.66 -34.89
CA SER A 616 3.23 31.50 -35.53
C SER A 616 2.21 30.94 -34.52
N PRO A 617 0.97 31.47 -34.45
CA PRO A 617 -0.06 30.86 -33.62
C PRO A 617 -0.28 29.41 -34.07
N PRO A 618 -0.53 28.47 -33.14
CA PRO A 618 -0.76 27.08 -33.51
C PRO A 618 -1.98 27.01 -34.44
N SER A 619 -1.83 26.34 -35.58
CA SER A 619 -2.94 26.11 -36.52
C SER A 619 -4.08 25.39 -35.80
N GLU A 620 -5.33 25.81 -36.02
CA GLU A 620 -6.54 25.26 -35.38
C GLU A 620 -6.64 23.73 -35.41
N SER A 621 -6.01 23.05 -36.39
CA SER A 621 -5.97 21.57 -36.47
C SER A 621 -5.26 20.87 -35.32
N ALA A 622 -4.35 21.54 -34.59
CA ALA A 622 -3.60 20.94 -33.49
C ALA A 622 -4.37 20.97 -32.15
N VAL A 623 -5.36 21.87 -32.02
CA VAL A 623 -6.16 22.02 -30.79
C VAL A 623 -7.23 20.93 -30.70
N GLU A 624 -7.80 20.52 -31.84
CA GLU A 624 -8.79 19.42 -31.89
C GLU A 624 -8.18 18.04 -31.60
N ALA A 625 -6.89 17.82 -31.93
CA ALA A 625 -6.22 16.54 -31.71
C ALA A 625 -5.87 16.26 -30.22
N VAL A 626 -5.83 17.29 -29.37
CA VAL A 626 -5.49 17.14 -27.94
C VAL A 626 -6.74 16.96 -27.07
N ILE A 627 -7.91 17.43 -27.53
CA ILE A 627 -9.19 17.24 -26.82
C ILE A 627 -9.78 15.83 -27.04
N ALA A 628 -9.31 15.11 -28.07
CA ALA A 628 -9.79 13.78 -28.42
C ALA A 628 -8.91 12.60 -27.93
N LYS A 629 -8.07 12.79 -26.91
CA LYS A 629 -7.25 11.69 -26.32
C LYS A 629 -7.38 11.55 -24.82
#